data_AF-A0ABC8RLG8-F1
#
_entry.id   AF-A0ABC8RLG8-F1
#
_cell.length_a   1.000
_cell.length_b   1.000
_cell.length_c   1.000
_cell.angle_alpha   90.00
_cell.angle_beta   90.00
_cell.angle_gamma   90.00
#
_symmetry.space_group_name_H-M   'P 1'
#
loop_
_entity.id
_entity.type
_entity.pdbx_description
1 polymer ?
#
loop_
_entity_poly.entity_id
_entity_poly.type
_entity_poly.pdbx_seq_one_letter_code
_entity_poly.pdbx_strand_id
1 'polypeptide(L)'
;WRGGLEFGISLSGKLDHLILSAGLYLSKVMCTTYIQERTELIEALHKDRKLSDLPKITQPTLIIWGEHDQIFPLELAHRLKRHLGENAELVIIKKAGHAINMEKPKKLYKHLKSFLINPLPLPRHENNGNSHKED
;
A
#
# COMPACT_ATOMS: atom_id res chain seq x y z
N TRP A 1 3.63 -7.85 -14.52
CA TRP A 1 3.12 -7.11 -15.69
C TRP A 1 3.49 -7.85 -16.98
N ARG A 2 2.66 -8.82 -17.39
CA ARG A 2 2.61 -9.37 -18.76
C ARG A 2 1.16 -9.29 -19.18
N GLY A 3 0.87 -8.59 -20.26
CA GLY A 3 -0.49 -8.33 -20.74
C GLY A 3 -0.52 -7.04 -21.56
N GLY A 4 0.22 -7.03 -22.66
CA GLY A 4 0.14 -5.96 -23.65
C GLY A 4 -1.00 -6.25 -24.61
N LEU A 5 -1.89 -5.27 -24.78
CA LEU A 5 -2.85 -5.22 -25.88
C LEU A 5 -2.07 -5.15 -27.20
N GLU A 6 -2.34 -6.08 -28.10
CA GLU A 6 -1.94 -5.98 -29.50
C GLU A 6 -2.84 -4.96 -30.21
N PHE A 7 -2.36 -3.73 -30.38
CA PHE A 7 -2.82 -2.85 -31.43
C PHE A 7 -1.77 -2.87 -32.54
N GLY A 8 -2.09 -3.57 -33.62
CA GLY A 8 -1.29 -3.62 -34.83
C GLY A 8 -1.30 -2.27 -35.53
N ILE A 9 -0.22 -1.50 -35.37
CA ILE A 9 0.16 -0.44 -36.31
C ILE A 9 1.45 -0.94 -36.96
N SER A 10 1.34 -1.49 -38.17
CA SER A 10 2.49 -1.88 -38.97
C SER A 10 3.22 -0.62 -39.43
N LEU A 11 4.16 -0.14 -38.63
CA LEU A 11 5.10 0.93 -39.00
C LEU A 11 6.37 0.28 -39.52
N SER A 12 6.94 0.88 -40.59
CA SER A 12 8.18 0.44 -41.26
C SER A 12 9.25 -0.03 -40.26
N GLY A 13 9.87 -1.20 -40.51
CA GLY A 13 10.78 -1.90 -39.57
C GLY A 13 11.98 -1.10 -39.04
N LYS A 14 12.24 0.12 -39.52
CA LYS A 14 13.18 1.07 -38.90
C LYS A 14 12.62 1.68 -37.60
N LEU A 15 11.31 1.90 -37.50
CA LEU A 15 10.66 2.41 -36.29
C LEU A 15 10.62 1.34 -35.19
N ASP A 16 10.33 0.09 -35.53
CA ASP A 16 10.30 -1.03 -34.58
C ASP A 16 11.68 -1.26 -33.95
N HIS A 17 12.75 -1.22 -34.75
CA HIS A 17 14.11 -1.33 -34.25
C HIS A 17 14.49 -0.16 -33.32
N LEU A 18 14.00 1.05 -33.60
CA LEU A 18 14.26 2.23 -32.75
C LEU A 18 13.48 2.15 -31.43
N ILE A 19 12.25 1.65 -31.44
CA ILE A 19 11.44 1.46 -30.24
C ILE A 19 12.04 0.34 -29.37
N LEU A 20 12.46 -0.77 -29.97
CA LEU A 20 13.13 -1.86 -29.26
C LEU A 20 14.50 -1.45 -28.71
N SER A 21 15.28 -0.66 -29.46
CA SER A 21 16.59 -0.19 -28.99
C SER A 21 16.46 0.84 -27.88
N ALA A 22 15.50 1.76 -27.97
CA ALA A 22 15.18 2.70 -26.90
C ALA A 22 14.63 1.98 -25.65
N GLY A 23 13.78 0.98 -25.82
CA GLY A 23 13.26 0.14 -24.73
C GLY A 23 14.36 -0.67 -24.05
N LEU A 24 15.28 -1.27 -24.82
CA LEU A 24 16.43 -1.99 -24.28
C LEU A 24 17.43 -1.04 -23.61
N TYR A 25 17.65 0.15 -24.16
CA TYR A 25 18.50 1.17 -23.56
C TYR A 25 17.92 1.69 -22.25
N LEU A 26 16.62 2.01 -22.19
CA LEU A 26 15.94 2.43 -20.96
C LEU A 26 15.92 1.32 -19.92
N SER A 27 15.65 0.07 -20.33
CA SER A 27 15.76 -1.10 -19.44
C SER A 27 17.18 -1.26 -18.92
N LYS A 28 18.20 -1.15 -19.78
CA LYS A 28 19.61 -1.24 -19.39
C LYS A 28 20.00 -0.10 -18.46
N VAL A 29 19.67 1.15 -18.76
CA VAL A 29 19.96 2.29 -17.87
C VAL A 29 19.25 2.09 -16.53
N MET A 30 17.95 1.82 -16.51
CA MET A 30 17.18 1.63 -15.27
C MET A 30 17.58 0.39 -14.45
N CYS A 31 18.09 -0.68 -15.09
CA CYS A 31 18.51 -1.91 -14.44
C CYS A 31 20.03 -2.04 -14.24
N THR A 32 20.88 -1.20 -14.84
CA THR A 32 22.36 -1.32 -14.73
C THR A 32 23.02 -0.13 -14.06
N THR A 33 22.38 1.03 -14.01
CA THR A 33 22.87 2.15 -13.20
C THR A 33 22.13 2.21 -11.88
N TYR A 34 22.83 2.65 -10.83
CA TYR A 34 22.28 2.89 -9.49
C TYR A 34 21.74 1.66 -8.74
N ILE A 35 22.14 0.44 -9.12
CA ILE A 35 21.72 -0.78 -8.40
C ILE A 35 22.19 -0.73 -6.94
N GLN A 36 23.42 -0.26 -6.70
CA GLN A 36 24.00 -0.17 -5.37
C GLN A 36 23.20 0.79 -4.49
N GLU A 37 22.94 2.00 -4.98
CA GLU A 37 22.18 3.04 -4.29
C GLU A 37 20.72 2.62 -4.07
N ARG A 38 20.11 1.90 -5.02
CA ARG A 38 18.77 1.32 -4.86
C ARG A 38 18.76 0.20 -3.82
N THR A 39 19.81 -0.62 -3.78
CA THR A 39 19.96 -1.71 -2.81
C THR A 39 20.15 -1.11 -1.42
N GLU A 40 21.04 -0.15 -1.26
CA GLU A 40 21.25 0.60 -0.02
C GLU A 40 19.98 1.31 0.46
N LEU A 41 19.20 1.92 -0.43
CA LEU A 41 17.91 2.51 -0.09
C LEU A 41 16.91 1.46 0.41
N ILE A 42 16.83 0.31 -0.26
CA ILE A 42 15.94 -0.79 0.15
C ILE A 42 16.39 -1.37 1.50
N GLU A 43 17.69 -1.54 1.71
CA GLU A 43 18.26 -2.01 2.98
C GLU A 43 18.01 -1.01 4.11
N ALA A 44 18.21 0.29 3.86
CA ALA A 44 17.93 1.35 4.83
C ALA A 44 16.45 1.44 5.19
N LEU A 45 15.54 1.18 4.24
CA LEU A 45 14.10 1.11 4.51
C LEU A 45 13.72 -0.09 5.41
N HIS A 46 14.50 -1.18 5.38
CA HIS A 46 14.28 -2.36 6.20
C HIS A 46 14.98 -2.31 7.57
N LYS A 47 16.02 -1.48 7.73
CA LYS A 47 16.82 -1.44 8.94
C LYS A 47 16.03 -0.88 10.13
N ASP A 48 16.01 -1.64 11.23
CA ASP A 48 15.57 -1.23 12.57
C ASP A 48 14.11 -0.75 12.75
N ARG A 49 13.21 -1.06 11.83
CA ARG A 49 11.78 -0.70 11.95
C ARG A 49 11.00 -1.78 12.69
N LYS A 50 10.92 -1.70 14.01
CA LYS A 50 10.05 -2.61 14.79
C LYS A 50 8.65 -2.04 14.90
N LEU A 51 7.65 -2.92 14.75
CA LEU A 51 6.24 -2.54 14.95
C LEU A 51 5.97 -2.05 16.39
N SER A 52 6.80 -2.47 17.36
CA SER A 52 6.76 -2.00 18.75
C SER A 52 7.07 -0.52 18.92
N ASP A 53 7.77 0.08 17.96
CA ASP A 53 8.24 1.47 18.05
C ASP A 53 7.20 2.45 17.51
N LEU A 54 6.11 1.93 16.94
CA LEU A 54 5.00 2.75 16.46
C LEU A 54 4.20 3.30 17.64
N PRO A 55 3.91 4.62 17.65
CA PRO A 55 3.02 5.19 18.64
C PRO A 55 1.61 4.62 18.48
N LYS A 56 0.88 4.48 19.60
CA LYS A 56 -0.54 4.10 19.56
C LYS A 56 -1.35 5.20 18.88
N ILE A 57 -1.91 4.89 17.72
CA ILE A 57 -2.87 5.75 17.02
C ILE A 57 -4.25 5.54 17.65
N THR A 58 -4.83 6.61 18.20
CA THR A 58 -6.14 6.57 18.86
C THR A 58 -7.29 6.98 17.94
N GLN A 59 -6.97 7.62 16.81
CA GLN A 59 -7.93 8.06 15.81
C GLN A 59 -8.48 6.87 15.00
N PRO A 60 -9.72 6.98 14.49
CA PRO A 60 -10.24 6.05 13.50
C PRO A 60 -9.24 5.94 12.35
N THR A 61 -8.91 4.71 11.96
CA THR A 61 -7.90 4.44 10.95
C THR A 61 -8.46 3.48 9.92
N LEU A 62 -8.35 3.81 8.63
CA LEU A 62 -8.65 2.88 7.56
C LEU A 62 -7.34 2.37 6.95
N ILE A 63 -7.16 1.06 6.95
CA ILE A 63 -6.08 0.36 6.27
C ILE A 63 -6.64 -0.24 4.99
N ILE A 64 -6.12 0.16 3.83
CA ILE A 64 -6.50 -0.41 2.53
C ILE A 64 -5.29 -1.13 1.96
N TRP A 65 -5.45 -2.41 1.60
CA TRP A 65 -4.34 -3.26 1.15
C TRP A 65 -4.72 -4.08 -0.09
N GLY A 66 -3.76 -4.32 -0.97
CA GLY A 66 -3.95 -5.19 -2.15
C GLY A 66 -3.77 -6.66 -1.79
N GLU A 67 -4.69 -7.52 -2.22
CA GLU A 67 -4.61 -8.97 -1.99
C GLU A 67 -3.30 -9.61 -2.50
N HIS A 68 -2.69 -9.03 -3.52
CA HIS A 68 -1.50 -9.55 -4.20
C HIS A 68 -0.30 -8.59 -4.12
N ASP A 69 -0.25 -7.71 -3.11
CA ASP A 69 0.89 -6.80 -2.92
C ASP A 69 2.20 -7.61 -2.76
N GLN A 70 3.11 -7.44 -3.72
CA GLN A 70 4.41 -8.11 -3.77
C GLN A 70 5.53 -7.28 -3.13
N ILE A 71 5.26 -6.01 -2.81
CA ILE A 71 6.21 -5.10 -2.16
C ILE A 71 6.05 -5.19 -0.65
N PHE A 72 4.79 -5.15 -0.17
CA PHE A 72 4.46 -5.33 1.24
C PHE A 72 3.48 -6.52 1.39
N PRO A 73 3.99 -7.69 1.82
CA PRO A 73 3.17 -8.89 1.95
C PRO A 73 1.93 -8.66 2.83
N LEU A 74 0.82 -9.30 2.46
CA LEU A 74 -0.48 -9.15 3.11
C LEU A 74 -0.46 -9.40 4.63
N GLU A 75 0.46 -10.23 5.11
CA GLU A 75 0.66 -10.46 6.55
C GLU A 75 0.94 -9.17 7.32
N LEU A 76 1.67 -8.21 6.72
CA LEU A 76 1.97 -6.91 7.33
C LEU A 76 0.69 -6.11 7.58
N ALA A 77 -0.29 -6.18 6.67
CA ALA A 77 -1.59 -5.53 6.83
C ALA A 77 -2.31 -6.05 8.08
N HIS A 78 -2.30 -7.38 8.27
CA HIS A 78 -2.90 -8.02 9.44
C HIS A 78 -2.13 -7.71 10.73
N ARG A 79 -0.79 -7.67 10.68
CA ARG A 79 0.04 -7.25 11.82
C ARG A 79 -0.26 -5.81 12.24
N LEU A 80 -0.38 -4.89 11.28
CA LEU A 80 -0.74 -3.50 11.52
C LEU A 80 -2.15 -3.37 12.12
N LYS A 81 -3.14 -4.07 11.55
CA LYS A 81 -4.51 -4.11 12.11
C LYS A 81 -4.54 -4.62 13.54
N ARG A 82 -3.77 -5.67 13.87
CA ARG A 82 -3.64 -6.17 15.26
C ARG A 82 -3.01 -5.13 16.18
N HIS A 83 -1.98 -4.44 15.73
CA HIS A 83 -1.31 -3.40 16.51
C HIS A 83 -2.23 -2.19 16.79
N LEU A 84 -3.01 -1.76 15.80
CA LEU A 84 -3.94 -0.63 15.92
C LEU A 84 -5.25 -0.96 16.66
N GLY A 85 -5.54 -2.24 16.85
CA GLY A 85 -6.72 -2.68 17.59
C GLY A 85 -8.04 -2.27 16.93
N GLU A 86 -9.05 -1.98 17.72
CA GLU A 86 -10.44 -1.75 17.28
C GLU A 86 -10.62 -0.44 16.49
N ASN A 87 -9.73 0.54 16.69
CA ASN A 87 -9.76 1.83 15.99
C ASN A 87 -9.46 1.72 14.49
N ALA A 88 -8.96 0.58 14.04
CA ALA A 88 -8.62 0.36 12.64
C ALA A 88 -9.63 -0.53 11.92
N GLU A 89 -10.02 -0.17 10.71
CA GLU A 89 -10.67 -1.09 9.75
C GLU A 89 -9.63 -1.55 8.73
N LEU A 90 -9.61 -2.85 8.41
CA LEU A 90 -8.76 -3.39 7.35
C LEU A 90 -9.62 -3.83 6.17
N VAL A 91 -9.38 -3.22 5.01
CA VAL A 91 -10.03 -3.55 3.74
C VAL A 91 -9.01 -4.15 2.79
N ILE A 92 -9.23 -5.40 2.40
CA ILE A 92 -8.42 -6.09 1.40
C ILE A 92 -9.11 -5.98 0.03
N ILE A 93 -8.41 -5.37 -0.93
CA ILE A 93 -8.89 -5.19 -2.29
C ILE A 93 -8.46 -6.40 -3.13
N LYS A 94 -9.44 -7.21 -3.51
CA LYS A 94 -9.23 -8.40 -4.34
C LYS A 94 -8.64 -8.07 -5.70
N LYS A 95 -7.76 -8.95 -6.20
CA LYS A 95 -7.10 -8.81 -7.52
C LYS A 95 -6.39 -7.46 -7.69
N ALA A 96 -5.73 -6.98 -6.64
CA ALA A 96 -4.92 -5.76 -6.64
C ALA A 96 -3.59 -6.00 -5.95
N GLY A 97 -2.52 -5.41 -6.47
CA GLY A 97 -1.19 -5.36 -5.88
C GLY A 97 -0.95 -4.07 -5.09
N HIS A 98 0.28 -3.57 -5.15
CA HIS A 98 0.73 -2.43 -4.38
C HIS A 98 0.07 -1.11 -4.80
N ALA A 99 -0.11 -0.89 -6.10
CA ALA A 99 -0.56 0.38 -6.67
C ALA A 99 -2.09 0.43 -6.77
N ILE A 100 -2.80 0.26 -5.65
CA ILE A 100 -4.28 0.15 -5.61
C ILE A 100 -4.95 1.37 -6.26
N ASN A 101 -4.35 2.56 -6.13
CA ASN A 101 -4.84 3.80 -6.76
C ASN A 101 -4.85 3.72 -8.29
N MET A 102 -3.94 2.96 -8.90
CA MET A 102 -3.89 2.74 -10.34
C MET A 102 -4.69 1.50 -10.75
N GLU A 103 -4.57 0.41 -9.98
CA GLU A 103 -5.16 -0.88 -10.33
C GLU A 103 -6.67 -0.95 -10.10
N LYS A 104 -7.16 -0.34 -9.01
CA LYS A 104 -8.57 -0.35 -8.58
C LYS A 104 -9.06 1.02 -8.07
N PRO A 105 -8.92 2.12 -8.84
CA PRO A 105 -9.23 3.49 -8.40
C PRO A 105 -10.66 3.64 -7.85
N LYS A 106 -11.64 3.04 -8.52
CA LYS A 106 -13.06 3.10 -8.10
C LYS A 106 -13.29 2.43 -6.75
N LYS A 107 -12.60 1.33 -6.46
CA LYS A 107 -12.71 0.61 -5.18
C LYS A 107 -12.03 1.42 -4.08
N LEU A 108 -10.83 1.91 -4.33
CA LEU A 108 -10.11 2.78 -3.41
C LEU A 108 -10.96 4.00 -3.01
N TYR A 109 -11.47 4.72 -4.01
CA TYR A 109 -12.29 5.91 -3.80
C TYR A 109 -13.57 5.61 -3.01
N LYS A 110 -14.24 4.47 -3.27
CA LYS A 110 -15.43 4.07 -2.51
C LYS A 110 -15.13 3.93 -1.02
N HIS A 111 -14.06 3.21 -0.66
CA HIS A 111 -13.70 2.99 0.75
C HIS A 111 -13.23 4.29 1.42
N LEU A 112 -12.40 5.08 0.72
CA LEU A 112 -11.94 6.37 1.22
C LEU A 112 -13.11 7.32 1.48
N LYS A 113 -14.03 7.47 0.53
CA LYS A 113 -15.21 8.33 0.66
C LYS A 113 -16.11 7.86 1.80
N SER A 114 -16.34 6.56 1.92
CA SER A 114 -17.16 6.00 3.01
C SER A 114 -16.58 6.35 4.38
N PHE A 115 -15.27 6.19 4.55
CA PHE A 115 -14.58 6.47 5.80
C PHE A 115 -14.55 7.95 6.15
N LEU A 116 -14.39 8.84 5.16
CA LEU A 116 -14.38 10.29 5.40
C LEU A 116 -15.77 10.84 5.77
N ILE A 117 -16.84 10.25 5.25
CA ILE A 117 -18.22 10.68 5.56
C ILE A 117 -18.69 10.08 6.89
N ASN A 118 -18.38 8.80 7.14
CA ASN A 118 -18.79 8.06 8.33
C ASN A 118 -17.57 7.36 8.95
N PRO A 119 -16.72 8.08 9.71
CA PRO A 119 -15.58 7.46 10.37
C PRO A 119 -16.05 6.47 11.45
N LEU A 120 -15.22 5.48 11.77
CA LEU A 120 -15.50 4.55 12.87
C LEU A 120 -15.78 5.34 14.16
N PRO A 121 -16.78 4.94 14.96
CA PRO A 121 -17.04 5.59 16.23
C PRO A 121 -15.80 5.49 17.13
N LEU A 122 -15.38 6.62 17.70
CA LEU A 122 -14.28 6.68 18.64
C LEU A 122 -14.59 5.79 19.86
N PRO A 123 -13.63 5.00 20.36
CA PRO A 123 -13.81 4.31 21.64
C PRO A 123 -14.02 5.37 22.72
N ARG A 124 -15.12 5.24 23.47
CA ARG A 124 -15.36 6.11 24.62
C ARG A 124 -14.33 5.75 25.68
N HIS A 125 -13.56 6.74 26.14
CA HIS A 125 -12.86 6.59 27.41
C HIS A 125 -13.94 6.39 28.48
N GLU A 126 -14.01 5.19 29.06
CA GLU A 126 -14.77 4.99 30.29
C GLU A 126 -14.11 5.82 31.38
N ASN A 127 -14.70 6.96 31.71
CA ASN A 127 -14.41 7.64 32.94
C ASN A 127 -14.90 6.73 34.06
N ASN A 128 -13.98 5.99 34.69
CA ASN A 128 -14.20 5.38 35.99
C ASN A 128 -14.36 6.50 37.02
N GLY A 129 -15.57 7.07 37.05
CA GLY A 129 -16.09 7.84 38.17
C GLY A 129 -16.21 6.89 39.35
N ASN A 130 -15.27 7.01 40.26
CA ASN A 130 -15.18 6.30 41.52
C ASN A 130 -16.52 6.49 42.29
N SER A 131 -17.38 5.47 42.24
CA SER A 131 -18.55 5.37 43.12
C SER A 131 -18.07 4.70 44.40
N HIS A 132 -17.53 5.50 45.32
CA HIS A 132 -17.50 5.10 46.72
C HIS A 132 -18.95 4.94 47.20
N LYS A 133 -19.36 3.69 47.40
CA LYS A 133 -20.49 3.33 48.26
C LYS A 133 -20.09 3.56 49.72
N GLU A 134 -20.99 4.28 50.41
CA GLU A 134 -21.48 4.10 51.79
C GLU A 134 -20.52 3.53 52.84
N ASP A 135 -20.20 4.36 53.85
CA ASP A 135 -20.74 4.24 55.20
C ASP A 135 -20.87 5.64 55.85
#